data_AF-A0A316PHX9-F1
#
_entry.id   AF-A0A316PHX9-F1
#
_cell.length_a   1.000
_cell.length_b   1.000
_cell.length_c   1.000
_cell.angle_alpha   90.00
_cell.angle_beta   90.00
_cell.angle_gamma   90.00
#
_symmetry.space_group_name_H-M   'P 1'
#
loop_
_entity.id
_entity.type
_entity.pdbx_description
1 polymer ?
#
loop_
_entity_poly.entity_id
_entity_poly.type
_entity_poly.pdbx_seq_one_letter_code
_entity_poly.pdbx_strand_id
1 'polypeptide(L)'
;MKSERAEAYINANEMDAAYLVDKDGCGWAVIGIHQARKAVELAEQEAEERVYEKLTRWNDPKNRPPYGLWVLMKVFRIGGEPIYAGSFELGNVWVTEGGLVFTDDAENDDEYVVGWREIL
;
A
#
# COMPACT_ATOMS: atom_id res chain seq x y z
N MET A 1 -17.09 10.46 7.35
CA MET A 1 -15.75 10.30 7.95
C MET A 1 -15.66 8.93 8.61
N LYS A 2 -14.54 8.22 8.47
CA LYS A 2 -14.37 6.84 8.96
C LYS A 2 -13.83 6.79 10.39
N SER A 3 -13.06 7.80 10.80
CA SER A 3 -12.46 7.90 12.14
C SER A 3 -13.42 8.54 13.15
N GLU A 4 -14.04 7.70 13.99
CA GLU A 4 -14.88 8.15 15.12
C GLU A 4 -14.12 9.07 16.09
N ARG A 5 -12.80 8.83 16.27
CA ARG A 5 -11.94 9.69 17.11
C ARG A 5 -11.75 11.08 16.52
N ALA A 6 -11.56 11.17 15.20
CA ALA A 6 -11.43 12.47 14.53
C ALA A 6 -12.76 13.23 14.55
N GLU A 7 -13.88 12.52 14.43
CA GLU A 7 -15.22 13.10 14.51
C GLU A 7 -15.49 13.68 15.90
N ALA A 8 -15.25 12.89 16.95
CA ALA A 8 -15.38 13.34 18.32
C ALA A 8 -14.48 14.55 18.62
N TYR A 9 -13.25 14.55 18.10
CA TYR A 9 -12.32 15.67 18.26
C TYR A 9 -12.84 16.94 17.58
N ILE A 10 -13.30 16.86 16.33
CA ILE A 10 -13.83 18.02 15.60
C ILE A 10 -15.08 18.58 16.30
N ASN A 11 -16.00 17.70 16.73
CA ASN A 11 -17.22 18.13 17.40
C ASN A 11 -16.95 18.73 18.79
N ALA A 12 -15.97 18.21 19.53
CA ALA A 12 -15.57 18.76 20.82
C ALA A 12 -14.91 20.14 20.72
N ASN A 13 -14.40 20.50 19.53
CA ASN A 13 -13.71 21.77 19.26
C ASN A 13 -14.47 22.64 18.23
N GLU A 14 -15.79 22.45 18.10
CA GLU A 14 -16.64 23.17 17.14
C GLU A 14 -16.54 24.69 17.28
N MET A 15 -16.41 25.20 18.52
CA MET A 15 -16.22 26.64 18.78
C MET A 15 -14.82 27.13 18.37
N ASP A 16 -13.77 26.32 18.50
CA ASP A 16 -12.38 26.70 18.12
C ASP A 16 -12.16 26.62 16.59
N ALA A 17 -12.82 25.67 15.91
CA ALA A 17 -12.80 25.57 14.45
C ALA A 17 -13.39 26.82 13.77
N ALA A 18 -14.38 27.46 14.39
CA ALA A 18 -14.94 28.74 13.92
C ALA A 18 -13.99 29.94 14.09
N TYR A 19 -12.86 29.79 14.81
CA TYR A 19 -11.89 30.87 15.09
C TYR A 19 -10.48 30.65 14.49
N LEU A 20 -10.23 29.54 13.80
CA LEU A 20 -8.96 29.29 13.10
C LEU A 20 -9.08 29.69 11.63
N VAL A 21 -8.94 30.98 11.33
CA VAL A 21 -7.69 31.68 10.99
C VAL A 21 -8.07 33.15 10.85
N ASP A 22 -7.62 33.98 11.79
CA ASP A 22 -7.52 35.41 11.57
C ASP A 22 -6.04 35.80 11.61
N LYS A 23 -5.34 35.55 10.50
CA LYS A 23 -3.99 36.11 10.31
C LYS A 23 -4.06 37.58 9.85
N ASP A 24 -5.26 38.07 9.51
CA ASP A 24 -5.45 39.23 8.64
C ASP A 24 -6.33 40.33 9.31
N GLY A 25 -6.92 40.07 10.48
CA GLY A 25 -7.85 40.97 11.18
C GLY A 25 -9.28 41.02 10.61
N CYS A 26 -9.59 40.19 9.60
CA CYS A 26 -10.80 40.34 8.78
C CYS A 26 -11.76 39.14 8.84
N GLY A 27 -11.36 38.00 9.44
CA GLY A 27 -12.24 36.82 9.55
C GLY A 27 -12.52 36.08 8.23
N TRP A 28 -11.72 36.32 7.18
CA TRP A 28 -11.92 35.72 5.85
C TRP A 28 -11.20 34.38 5.65
N ALA A 29 -10.31 33.99 6.57
CA ALA A 29 -9.53 32.76 6.49
C ALA A 29 -10.03 31.65 7.44
N VAL A 30 -11.26 31.73 7.94
CA VAL A 30 -11.82 30.72 8.85
C VAL A 30 -12.13 29.42 8.10
N ILE A 31 -11.53 28.30 8.52
CA ILE A 31 -11.89 26.97 8.02
C ILE A 31 -13.15 26.50 8.76
N GLY A 32 -14.28 26.44 8.05
CA GLY A 32 -15.54 25.96 8.64
C GLY A 32 -15.49 24.47 9.00
N ILE A 33 -16.34 24.04 9.95
CA ILE A 33 -16.42 22.64 10.41
C ILE A 33 -16.59 21.63 9.25
N HIS A 34 -17.34 21.99 8.21
CA HIS A 34 -17.51 21.17 7.00
C HIS A 34 -16.20 20.99 6.22
N GLN A 35 -15.38 22.04 6.13
CA GLN A 35 -14.08 21.96 5.48
C GLN A 35 -13.09 21.12 6.30
N ALA A 36 -13.13 21.23 7.63
CA ALA A 36 -12.34 20.38 8.53
C ALA A 36 -12.70 18.90 8.38
N ARG A 37 -14.00 18.57 8.37
CA ARG A 37 -14.48 17.19 8.12
C ARG A 37 -14.03 16.67 6.74
N LYS A 38 -14.17 17.50 5.69
CA LYS A 38 -13.75 17.13 4.33
C LYS A 38 -12.23 16.90 4.23
N ALA A 39 -11.43 17.70 4.93
CA ALA A 39 -9.97 17.52 4.96
C ALA A 39 -9.57 16.18 5.60
N VAL A 40 -10.26 15.76 6.66
CA VAL A 40 -10.02 14.45 7.28
C VAL A 40 -10.46 13.32 6.35
N GLU A 41 -11.62 13.43 5.69
CA GLU A 41 -12.06 12.42 4.72
C GLU A 41 -11.07 12.25 3.57
N LEU A 42 -10.51 13.35 3.05
CA LEU A 42 -9.44 13.29 2.03
C LEU A 42 -8.17 12.62 2.58
N ALA A 43 -7.76 12.96 3.81
CA ALA A 43 -6.60 12.32 4.43
C ALA A 43 -6.81 10.82 4.70
N GLU A 44 -8.02 10.41 5.06
CA GLU A 44 -8.42 9.01 5.20
C GLU A 44 -8.34 8.29 3.84
N GLN A 45 -8.87 8.91 2.79
CA GLN A 45 -8.80 8.37 1.43
C GLN A 45 -7.35 8.25 0.95
N GLU A 46 -6.52 9.28 1.11
CA GLU A 46 -5.09 9.23 0.76
C GLU A 46 -4.32 8.18 1.60
N ALA A 47 -4.70 7.97 2.86
CA ALA A 47 -4.12 6.91 3.68
C ALA A 47 -4.50 5.52 3.15
N GLU A 48 -5.77 5.32 2.79
CA GLU A 48 -6.25 4.07 2.19
C GLU A 48 -5.60 3.81 0.83
N GLU A 49 -5.51 4.82 -0.03
CA GLU A 49 -4.83 4.73 -1.33
C GLU A 49 -3.35 4.38 -1.16
N ARG A 50 -2.63 5.00 -0.20
CA ARG A 50 -1.24 4.64 0.11
C ARG A 50 -1.09 3.21 0.64
N VAL A 51 -2.03 2.74 1.46
CA VAL A 51 -2.02 1.35 1.96
C VAL A 51 -2.33 0.39 0.81
N TYR A 52 -3.32 0.70 -0.02
CA TYR A 52 -3.69 -0.10 -1.17
C TYR A 52 -2.56 -0.19 -2.20
N GLU A 53 -1.91 0.93 -2.53
CA GLU A 53 -0.72 0.97 -3.37
C GLU A 53 0.39 0.11 -2.79
N LYS A 54 0.69 0.22 -1.48
CA LYS A 54 1.67 -0.64 -0.82
C LYS A 54 1.30 -2.13 -0.88
N LEU A 55 0.04 -2.46 -0.68
CA LEU A 55 -0.44 -3.85 -0.70
C LEU A 55 -0.42 -4.45 -2.11
N THR A 56 -0.67 -3.64 -3.14
CA THR A 56 -0.77 -4.09 -4.53
C THR A 56 0.53 -3.98 -5.30
N ARG A 57 1.53 -3.28 -4.76
CA ARG A 57 2.86 -3.16 -5.34
C ARG A 57 3.64 -4.48 -5.22
N TRP A 58 4.16 -4.91 -6.35
CA TRP A 58 5.08 -6.04 -6.43
C TRP A 58 6.51 -5.49 -6.54
N ASN A 59 7.42 -6.05 -5.76
CA ASN A 59 8.84 -5.81 -5.87
C ASN A 59 9.38 -6.51 -7.12
N ASP A 60 10.33 -5.86 -7.79
CA ASP A 60 11.09 -6.46 -8.89
C ASP A 60 11.79 -7.73 -8.35
N PRO A 61 11.65 -8.89 -9.02
CA PRO A 61 12.34 -10.11 -8.60
C PRO A 61 13.85 -9.91 -8.49
N LYS A 62 14.48 -9.09 -9.34
CA LYS A 62 15.92 -8.80 -9.29
C LYS A 62 16.33 -8.11 -7.99
N ASN A 63 15.40 -7.40 -7.34
CA ASN A 63 15.57 -6.90 -5.98
C ASN A 63 15.16 -7.98 -4.99
N ARG A 64 16.05 -8.96 -4.76
CA ARG A 64 15.75 -10.17 -4.00
C ARG A 64 15.33 -9.90 -2.55
N PRO A 65 14.35 -10.65 -2.02
CA PRO A 65 14.14 -10.71 -0.57
C PRO A 65 15.33 -11.42 0.11
N PRO A 66 15.46 -11.29 1.45
CA PRO A 66 16.38 -12.11 2.22
C PRO A 66 16.21 -13.61 1.94
N TYR A 67 17.32 -14.34 1.97
CA TYR A 67 17.35 -15.80 1.79
C TYR A 67 16.36 -16.50 2.74
N GLY A 68 15.52 -17.38 2.20
CA GLY A 68 14.54 -18.14 2.98
C GLY A 68 13.37 -17.32 3.54
N LEU A 69 13.24 -16.03 3.20
CA LEU A 69 12.06 -15.25 3.56
C LEU A 69 10.85 -15.78 2.77
N TRP A 70 9.77 -16.07 3.49
CA TRP A 70 8.50 -16.49 2.90
C TRP A 70 7.76 -15.29 2.31
N VAL A 71 7.47 -15.34 1.02
CA VAL A 71 6.88 -14.25 0.24
C VAL A 71 5.76 -14.78 -0.65
N LEU A 72 4.91 -13.86 -1.11
CA LEU A 72 4.09 -14.10 -2.28
C LEU A 72 4.92 -13.81 -3.52
N MET A 73 4.92 -14.72 -4.48
CA MET A 73 5.56 -14.59 -5.78
C MET A 73 4.52 -14.62 -6.88
N LYS A 74 4.61 -13.67 -7.81
CA LYS A 74 3.80 -13.60 -9.01
C LYS A 74 4.62 -14.19 -10.15
N VAL A 75 4.10 -15.23 -10.80
CA VAL A 75 4.78 -15.95 -11.87
C VAL A 75 4.05 -15.69 -13.17
N PHE A 76 4.77 -15.32 -14.22
CA PHE A 76 4.24 -15.28 -15.58
C PHE A 76 4.08 -16.71 -16.11
N ARG A 77 2.93 -17.01 -16.69
CA ARG A 77 2.65 -18.25 -17.40
C ARG A 77 1.76 -17.99 -18.60
N ILE A 78 1.90 -18.77 -19.66
CA ILE A 78 0.94 -18.72 -20.78
C ILE A 78 -0.46 -19.04 -20.23
N GLY A 79 -1.36 -18.06 -20.28
CA GLY A 79 -2.73 -18.16 -19.75
C GLY A 79 -2.99 -17.41 -18.45
N GLY A 80 -1.99 -16.77 -17.84
CA GLY A 80 -2.20 -15.85 -16.71
C GLY A 80 -0.98 -15.68 -15.81
N GLU A 81 -1.16 -14.93 -14.72
CA GLU A 81 -0.10 -14.65 -13.76
C GLU A 81 -0.47 -15.22 -12.38
N PRO A 82 -0.34 -16.54 -12.16
CA PRO A 82 -0.63 -17.13 -10.86
C PRO A 82 0.26 -16.55 -9.76
N ILE A 83 -0.30 -16.53 -8.54
CA ILE A 83 0.41 -16.14 -7.33
C ILE A 83 0.65 -17.40 -6.51
N TYR A 84 1.90 -17.61 -6.11
CA TYR A 84 2.31 -18.68 -5.21
C TYR A 84 2.86 -18.11 -3.90
N ALA A 85 2.82 -18.89 -2.84
CA ALA A 85 3.61 -18.66 -1.64
C ALA A 85 4.90 -19.50 -1.72
N GLY A 86 6.02 -18.94 -1.25
CA GLY A 86 7.30 -19.64 -1.25
C GLY A 86 8.47 -18.73 -0.88
N SER A 87 9.68 -19.12 -1.25
CA SER A 87 10.92 -18.43 -0.90
C SER A 87 11.82 -18.20 -2.10
N PHE A 88 12.66 -17.17 -1.99
CA PHE A 88 13.89 -17.07 -2.77
C PHE A 88 14.96 -17.96 -2.14
N GLU A 89 15.61 -18.76 -2.98
CA GLU A 89 16.72 -19.64 -2.58
C GLU A 89 18.06 -19.03 -3.02
N LEU A 90 18.71 -19.56 -4.06
CA LEU A 90 20.05 -19.13 -4.45
C LEU A 90 20.09 -18.64 -5.90
N GLY A 91 20.85 -17.58 -6.15
CA GLY A 91 21.04 -17.01 -7.49
C GLY A 91 19.76 -16.36 -8.02
N ASN A 92 19.08 -17.06 -8.92
CA ASN A 92 17.80 -16.67 -9.50
C ASN A 92 16.67 -17.65 -9.18
N VAL A 93 16.89 -18.61 -8.28
CA VAL A 93 15.94 -19.69 -8.02
C VAL A 93 14.91 -19.31 -6.96
N TRP A 94 13.64 -19.58 -7.27
CA TRP A 94 12.48 -19.39 -6.41
C TRP A 94 11.75 -20.72 -6.25
N VAL A 95 11.34 -21.04 -5.02
CA VAL A 95 10.70 -22.32 -4.71
C VAL A 95 9.37 -22.07 -4.02
N THR A 96 8.30 -22.67 -4.55
CA THR A 96 6.96 -22.57 -3.97
C THR A 96 6.77 -23.56 -2.82
N GLU A 97 5.75 -23.34 -1.98
CA GLU A 97 5.31 -24.29 -0.95
C GLU A 97 5.05 -25.70 -1.49
N GLY A 98 4.58 -25.81 -2.74
CA GLY A 98 4.32 -27.08 -3.43
C GLY A 98 5.55 -27.71 -4.08
N GLY A 99 6.74 -27.13 -3.91
CA GLY A 99 7.99 -27.64 -4.49
C GLY A 99 8.20 -27.31 -5.97
N LEU A 100 7.35 -26.47 -6.59
CA LEU A 100 7.61 -25.94 -7.92
C LEU A 100 8.78 -24.96 -7.87
N VAL A 101 9.63 -25.02 -8.89
CA VAL A 101 10.84 -24.21 -9.01
C VAL A 101 10.69 -23.29 -10.21
N PHE A 102 10.90 -21.99 -9.99
CA PHE A 102 10.91 -20.96 -11.03
C PHE A 102 12.21 -20.18 -10.96
N THR A 103 12.55 -19.50 -12.06
CA THR A 103 13.58 -18.46 -12.03
C THR A 103 12.98 -17.10 -12.38
N ASP A 104 13.76 -16.03 -12.27
CA ASP A 104 13.36 -14.70 -12.77
C ASP A 104 13.99 -14.37 -14.14
N ASP A 105 14.46 -15.39 -14.86
CA ASP A 105 15.10 -15.23 -16.16
C ASP A 105 14.08 -15.28 -17.30
N ALA A 106 13.46 -14.14 -17.56
CA ALA A 106 12.48 -13.96 -18.63
C ALA A 106 13.02 -14.22 -20.04
N GLU A 107 14.34 -14.23 -20.24
CA GLU A 107 14.96 -14.44 -21.56
C GLU A 107 15.06 -15.94 -21.91
N ASN A 108 15.22 -16.78 -20.88
CA ASN A 108 15.50 -18.20 -21.05
C ASN A 108 14.34 -19.11 -20.61
N ASP A 109 13.40 -18.61 -19.80
CA ASP A 109 12.30 -19.40 -19.26
C ASP A 109 10.92 -19.01 -19.81
N ASP A 110 10.10 -20.01 -20.14
CA ASP A 110 8.71 -19.84 -20.56
C ASP A 110 7.78 -19.47 -19.39
N GLU A 111 8.19 -19.77 -18.16
CA GLU A 111 7.51 -19.42 -16.91
C GLU A 111 8.53 -18.84 -15.92
N TYR A 112 8.36 -17.57 -15.53
CA TYR A 112 9.33 -16.86 -14.71
C TYR A 112 8.65 -15.95 -13.67
N VAL A 113 9.34 -15.69 -12.57
CA VAL A 113 8.88 -14.77 -11.53
C VAL A 113 8.93 -13.35 -12.08
N VAL A 114 7.80 -12.65 -12.01
CA VAL A 114 7.65 -11.25 -12.44
C VAL A 114 7.53 -10.27 -11.28
N GLY A 115 7.33 -10.77 -10.06
CA GLY A 115 7.30 -9.94 -8.88
C GLY A 115 7.17 -10.72 -7.59
N TRP A 116 7.51 -10.08 -6.47
CA TRP A 116 7.30 -10.65 -5.14
C TRP A 116 6.80 -9.59 -4.14
N ARG A 117 6.20 -10.03 -3.03
CA ARG A 117 5.86 -9.16 -1.90
C ARG A 117 5.86 -9.94 -0.58
N GLU A 118 6.14 -9.25 0.52
CA GLU A 118 6.05 -9.86 1.85
C GLU A 118 4.61 -10.29 2.18
N ILE A 119 4.49 -11.36 2.97
CA ILE A 119 3.22 -11.77 3.55
C ILE A 119 3.05 -10.97 4.85
N LEU A 120 2.01 -10.13 4.91
CA LEU A 120 1.65 -9.33 6.09
C LEU A 120 0.78 -10.11 7.08
#